data_AF-M1ZUS6-F1
#
_entry.id   AF-M1ZUS6-F1
#
_cell.length_a   1.000
_cell.length_b   1.000
_cell.length_c   1.000
_cell.angle_alpha   90.00
_cell.angle_beta   90.00
_cell.angle_gamma   90.00
#
_symmetry.space_group_name_H-M   'P 1'
#
loop_
_entity.id
_entity.type
_entity.pdbx_description
1 polymer ?
#
loop_
_entity_poly.entity_id
_entity_poly.type
_entity_poly.pdbx_seq_one_letter_code
_entity_poly.pdbx_strand_id
1 'polypeptide(L)'
;MKKLFLGQSEEGKISEMIAHIKHIKNVGGIDVLCIGSDFDGIETPSEIKSSDEIYKLIDLLKKEDFHESEIEKILYKNSLRIIKEIL
;
A
#
# COMPACT_ATOMS: atom_id res chain seq x y z
N MET A 1 11.59 -15.93 16.56
CA MET A 1 10.59 -15.81 15.48
C MET A 1 11.20 -15.00 14.36
N LYS A 2 11.21 -15.49 13.12
CA LYS A 2 11.71 -14.75 11.96
C LYS A 2 10.72 -13.61 11.69
N LYS A 3 11.16 -12.35 11.74
CA LYS A 3 10.32 -11.23 11.27
C LYS A 3 10.35 -11.23 9.74
N LEU A 4 9.18 -11.33 9.13
CA LEU A 4 9.02 -11.10 7.70
C LEU A 4 8.86 -9.59 7.47
N PHE A 5 9.12 -9.13 6.25
CA PHE A 5 9.05 -7.71 5.92
C PHE A 5 7.66 -7.14 6.17
N LEU A 6 6.63 -7.84 5.67
CA LEU A 6 5.26 -7.38 5.76
C LEU A 6 4.71 -7.46 7.19
N GLY A 7 5.06 -8.51 7.94
CA GLY A 7 4.63 -8.63 9.32
C GLY A 7 5.04 -9.94 9.99
N GLN A 8 4.15 -10.46 10.83
CA GLN A 8 4.38 -11.70 11.59
C GLN A 8 3.70 -12.91 10.95
N SER A 9 2.72 -12.68 10.08
CA SER A 9 2.04 -13.72 9.31
C SER A 9 2.91 -14.22 8.16
N GLU A 10 2.97 -15.53 7.96
CA GLU A 10 3.56 -16.12 6.75
C GLU A 10 2.64 -16.02 5.53
N GLU A 11 1.39 -15.56 5.69
CA GLU A 11 0.39 -15.47 4.62
C GLU A 11 0.45 -14.16 3.81
N GLY A 12 1.10 -13.13 4.37
CA GLY A 12 1.16 -11.79 3.79
C GLY A 12 -0.20 -11.11 3.70
N LYS A 13 -0.75 -10.75 4.87
CA LYS A 13 -2.14 -10.28 4.96
C LYS A 13 -2.29 -8.84 4.49
N ILE A 14 -3.40 -8.52 3.84
CA ILE A 14 -3.71 -7.13 3.45
C ILE A 14 -3.84 -6.26 4.72
N SER A 15 -4.30 -6.81 5.84
CA SER A 15 -4.36 -6.07 7.12
C SER A 15 -2.99 -5.63 7.63
N GLU A 16 -1.93 -6.40 7.36
CA GLU A 16 -0.56 -5.99 7.68
C GLU A 16 -0.09 -4.86 6.75
N MET A 17 -0.46 -4.89 5.46
CA MET A 17 -0.21 -3.77 4.53
C MET A 17 -0.89 -2.49 5.02
N ILE A 18 -2.14 -2.56 5.49
CA ILE A 18 -2.85 -1.42 6.08
C ILE A 18 -2.12 -0.87 7.31
N ALA A 19 -1.58 -1.74 8.16
CA ALA A 19 -0.81 -1.30 9.33
C ALA A 19 0.43 -0.48 8.91
N HIS A 20 1.15 -0.91 7.87
CA HIS A 20 2.25 -0.14 7.28
C HIS A 20 1.78 1.19 6.70
N ILE A 21 0.69 1.20 5.92
CA ILE A 21 0.12 2.44 5.35
C ILE A 21 -0.24 3.43 6.45
N LYS A 22 -0.92 2.98 7.51
CA LYS A 22 -1.27 3.82 8.67
C LYS A 22 -0.02 4.35 9.39
N HIS A 23 1.00 3.52 9.55
CA HIS A 23 2.26 3.95 10.16
C HIS A 23 2.96 5.03 9.33
N ILE A 24 3.09 4.83 8.02
CA ILE A 24 3.72 5.80 7.12
C ILE A 24 2.89 7.10 7.09
N LYS A 25 1.56 7.03 7.00
CA LYS A 25 0.67 8.20 7.11
C LYS A 25 0.89 8.96 8.41
N ASN A 26 1.06 8.26 9.54
CA ASN A 26 1.29 8.87 10.84
C ASN A 26 2.68 9.55 10.95
N VAL A 27 3.71 8.99 10.32
CA VAL A 27 5.09 9.52 10.40
C VAL A 27 5.35 10.61 9.36
N GLY A 28 4.92 10.42 8.12
CA GLY A 28 5.26 11.29 6.98
C GLY A 28 4.08 12.03 6.34
N GLY A 29 2.84 11.78 6.80
CA GLY A 29 1.63 12.34 6.21
C GLY A 29 1.13 11.56 5.00
N ILE A 30 -0.03 11.97 4.47
CA ILE A 30 -0.66 11.29 3.33
C ILE A 30 0.06 11.57 2.00
N ASP A 31 0.80 12.68 1.87
CA ASP A 31 1.40 13.13 0.61
C ASP A 31 2.72 12.41 0.24
N VAL A 32 3.21 11.54 1.12
CA VAL A 32 4.42 10.70 0.90
C VAL A 32 4.09 9.25 0.55
N LEU A 33 2.82 8.84 0.64
CA LEU A 33 2.40 7.46 0.43
C LEU A 33 2.18 7.15 -1.05
N CYS A 34 2.75 6.06 -1.53
CA CYS A 34 2.53 5.52 -2.86
C CYS A 34 2.45 3.99 -2.80
N ILE A 35 1.86 3.36 -3.81
CA ILE A 35 1.91 1.90 -4.00
C ILE A 35 3.04 1.54 -4.96
N GLY A 36 3.84 0.55 -4.56
CA GLY A 36 4.78 -0.18 -5.41
C GLY A 36 4.72 -1.64 -5.00
N SER A 37 4.03 -2.47 -5.80
CA SER A 37 3.75 -3.87 -5.44
C SER A 37 4.94 -4.81 -5.59
N ASP A 38 5.91 -4.43 -6.42
CA ASP A 38 7.00 -5.31 -6.86
C ASP A 38 6.48 -6.64 -7.45
N PHE A 39 5.33 -6.58 -8.14
CA PHE A 39 4.84 -7.73 -8.92
C PHE A 39 5.95 -8.17 -9.89
N ASP A 40 6.12 -9.48 -10.02
CA ASP A 40 7.20 -10.14 -10.77
C ASP A 40 8.64 -9.90 -10.24
N GLY A 41 8.81 -9.10 -9.18
CA GLY A 41 10.10 -8.82 -8.53
C GLY A 41 10.34 -9.58 -7.22
N ILE A 42 9.27 -10.05 -6.57
CA ILE A 42 9.36 -10.76 -5.28
C ILE A 42 8.47 -12.01 -5.22
N GLU A 43 9.04 -13.12 -4.74
CA GLU A 43 8.29 -14.34 -4.39
C GLU A 43 7.95 -14.33 -2.89
N THR A 44 6.98 -13.49 -2.49
CA THR A 44 6.44 -13.49 -1.12
C THR A 44 4.99 -13.91 -1.08
N PRO A 45 4.57 -14.65 -0.04
CA PRO A 45 3.16 -14.82 0.28
C PRO A 45 2.48 -13.45 0.41
N SER A 46 1.35 -13.31 -0.27
CA SER A 46 0.53 -12.10 -0.32
C SER A 46 -0.91 -12.49 -0.65
N GLU A 47 -1.88 -11.86 -0.01
CA GLU A 47 -3.31 -11.98 -0.34
C GLU A 47 -3.70 -11.21 -1.62
N ILE A 48 -2.80 -10.37 -2.15
CA ILE A 48 -2.90 -9.68 -3.44
C ILE A 48 -1.87 -10.33 -4.37
N LYS A 49 -2.35 -11.17 -5.29
CA LYS A 49 -1.50 -11.99 -6.16
C LYS A 49 -1.07 -11.31 -7.44
N SER A 50 -1.82 -10.31 -7.88
CA SER A 50 -1.65 -9.68 -9.18
C SER A 50 -2.31 -8.30 -9.22
N SER A 51 -2.05 -7.55 -10.28
CA SER A 51 -2.54 -6.18 -10.44
C SER A 51 -4.06 -6.07 -10.49
N ASP A 52 -4.75 -7.09 -11.01
CA ASP A 52 -6.21 -7.13 -11.06
C ASP A 52 -6.84 -7.31 -9.66
N GLU A 53 -6.06 -7.66 -8.63
CA GLU A 53 -6.54 -7.82 -7.26
C GLU A 53 -6.33 -6.59 -6.35
N ILE A 54 -5.81 -5.49 -6.89
CA ILE A 54 -5.57 -4.25 -6.12
C ILE A 54 -6.85 -3.70 -5.47
N TYR A 55 -8.03 -4.01 -6.03
CA TYR A 55 -9.32 -3.64 -5.42
C TYR A 55 -9.45 -4.15 -3.97
N LYS A 56 -8.83 -5.28 -3.60
CA LYS A 56 -8.88 -5.82 -2.24
C LYS A 56 -8.24 -4.86 -1.23
N LEU A 57 -7.13 -4.20 -1.61
CA LEU A 57 -6.49 -3.18 -0.79
C LEU A 57 -7.37 -1.93 -0.68
N ILE A 58 -7.97 -1.50 -1.80
CA ILE A 58 -8.85 -0.32 -1.86
C ILE A 58 -10.07 -0.53 -0.95
N ASP A 59 -10.70 -1.69 -1.01
CA ASP A 59 -11.85 -2.04 -0.17
C ASP A 59 -11.50 -2.00 1.31
N LEU A 60 -10.31 -2.49 1.68
CA LEU A 60 -9.87 -2.46 3.08
C LEU A 60 -9.49 -1.04 3.52
N LEU A 61 -8.86 -0.22 2.67
CA LEU A 61 -8.62 1.20 2.96
C LEU A 61 -9.93 1.94 3.25
N LYS A 62 -10.98 1.70 2.45
CA LYS A 62 -12.32 2.28 2.66
C LYS A 62 -12.94 1.84 3.99
N LYS A 63 -12.79 0.57 4.35
CA LYS A 63 -13.25 0.03 5.66
C LYS A 63 -12.46 0.61 6.84
N GLU A 64 -11.27 1.12 6.60
CA GLU A 64 -10.35 1.66 7.60
C GLU A 64 -10.36 3.21 7.59
N ASP A 65 -11.49 3.79 7.16
CA ASP A 65 -11.82 5.23 7.18
C ASP A 65 -10.89 6.12 6.34
N PHE A 66 -10.22 5.58 5.32
CA PHE A 66 -9.54 6.41 4.33
C PHE A 66 -10.56 7.04 3.39
N HIS A 67 -10.50 8.37 3.27
CA HIS A 67 -11.33 9.09 2.31
C HIS A 67 -10.89 8.79 0.87
N GLU A 68 -11.83 8.84 -0.08
CA GLU A 68 -11.55 8.63 -1.51
C GLU A 68 -10.40 9.54 -2.01
N SER A 69 -10.35 10.79 -1.53
CA SER A 69 -9.26 11.73 -1.87
C SER A 69 -7.89 11.29 -1.36
N GLU A 70 -7.82 10.55 -0.25
CA GLU A 70 -6.58 9.95 0.26
C GLU A 70 -6.21 8.69 -0.53
N ILE A 71 -7.20 7.88 -0.90
CA ILE A 71 -7.00 6.67 -1.72
C ILE A 71 -6.43 7.04 -3.08
N GLU A 72 -6.96 8.07 -3.74
CA GLU A 72 -6.41 8.56 -5.02
C GLU A 72 -4.97 9.05 -4.89
N LYS A 73 -4.61 9.66 -3.74
CA LYS A 73 -3.22 10.06 -3.45
C LYS A 73 -2.30 8.86 -3.40
N ILE A 74 -2.69 7.83 -2.65
CA ILE A 74 -1.94 6.57 -2.50
C ILE A 74 -1.80 5.85 -3.85
N LEU A 75 -2.86 5.81 -4.66
CA LEU A 75 -2.89 5.07 -5.93
C LEU A 75 -2.07 5.75 -7.03
N TYR A 76 -2.16 7.08 -7.16
CA TYR A 76 -1.47 7.74 -8.28
C TYR A 76 -1.12 9.22 -8.07
N LYS A 77 -1.91 10.02 -7.33
CA LYS A 77 -1.70 11.48 -7.34
C LYS A 77 -0.36 11.89 -6.73
N ASN A 78 0.13 11.17 -5.72
CA ASN A 78 1.43 11.45 -5.12
C ASN A 78 2.58 11.14 -6.09
N SER A 79 2.57 9.95 -6.70
CA SER A 79 3.56 9.58 -7.73
C SER A 79 3.52 10.52 -8.93
N LEU A 80 2.32 10.85 -9.43
CA LEU A 80 2.13 11.75 -10.56
C LEU A 80 2.64 13.16 -10.26
N ARG A 81 2.42 13.66 -9.05
CA ARG A 81 2.95 14.96 -8.62
C ARG A 81 4.48 14.97 -8.71
N ILE A 82 5.15 13.97 -8.14
CA ILE A 82 6.61 13.87 -8.16
C ILE A 82 7.15 13.74 -9.59
N ILE A 83 6.55 12.89 -10.42
CA ILE A 83 6.94 12.74 -11.83
C ILE A 83 6.87 14.10 -12.56
N LYS A 84 5.81 14.88 -12.34
CA LYS A 84 5.63 16.22 -12.95
C LYS A 84 6.55 17.30 -12.37
N GLU A 85 6.98 17.16 -11.12
CA GLU A 85 7.89 18.12 -10.48
C GLU A 85 9.35 17.91 -10.92
N ILE A 86 9.71 16.67 -11.27
CA ILE A 86 11.09 16.28 -11.55
C ILE A 86 11.39 16.17 -13.06
N LEU A 87 10.40 15.81 -13.88
CA LEU A 87 10.53 15.69 -15.34
C LEU A 87 9.92 16.89 -16.05
#